data_AF-A0A2V9S0H4-F1
#
_entry.id   AF-A0A2V9S0H4-F1
#
_cell.length_a   1.000
_cell.length_b   1.000
_cell.length_c   1.000
_cell.angle_alpha   90.00
_cell.angle_beta   90.00
_cell.angle_gamma   90.00
#
_symmetry.space_group_name_H-M   'P 1'
#
loop_
_entity.id
_entity.type
_entity.pdbx_description
1 polymer ?
#
loop_
_entity_poly.entity_id
_entity_poly.type
_entity_poly.pdbx_seq_one_letter_code
_entity_poly.pdbx_strand_id
1 'polypeptide(L)'
;MVVRFFGLLLLFGGFARADSITIGQVQFLGTEQGVSAFKVTLDTTGVTAGPLTFTDLFLSVQGSSEETGSITTPATFLFLGGSGFGLPACPCDSITLKLVLSSSNRPITFTLADGSLFTAKAINISILGTDVSGQLQAGDSAAIVLTSVSEPATVLLLATGLPLVTRRVLSARRRTPQ
;
A
#
# COMPACT_ATOMS: atom_id res chain seq x y z
N MET A 1 -29.79 15.01 47.43
CA MET A 1 -29.82 14.12 46.25
C MET A 1 -29.01 14.75 45.15
N VAL A 2 -27.82 14.22 44.86
CA VAL A 2 -26.94 14.72 43.79
C VAL A 2 -27.15 13.82 42.58
N VAL A 3 -27.78 14.34 41.53
CA VAL A 3 -27.95 13.65 40.26
C VAL A 3 -26.59 13.64 39.56
N ARG A 4 -25.95 12.47 39.48
CA ARG A 4 -24.71 12.30 38.71
C ARG A 4 -25.06 12.19 37.23
N PHE A 5 -24.70 13.20 36.47
CA PHE A 5 -24.69 13.20 35.00
C PHE A 5 -23.71 12.11 34.52
N PHE A 6 -24.25 11.04 33.92
CA PHE A 6 -23.48 10.02 33.23
C PHE A 6 -23.17 10.56 31.84
N GLY A 7 -22.01 11.22 31.70
CA GLY A 7 -21.51 11.71 30.42
C GLY A 7 -21.13 10.53 29.53
N LEU A 8 -21.96 10.25 28.52
CA LEU A 8 -21.67 9.30 27.45
C LEU A 8 -20.51 9.87 26.60
N LEU A 9 -19.30 9.38 26.86
CA LEU A 9 -18.11 9.68 26.07
C LEU A 9 -18.25 8.97 24.70
N LEU A 10 -18.80 9.67 23.71
CA LEU A 10 -18.75 9.24 22.31
C LEU A 10 -17.30 9.30 21.85
N LEU A 11 -16.61 8.16 21.94
CA LEU A 11 -15.34 7.92 21.27
C LEU A 11 -15.60 8.02 19.76
N PHE A 12 -15.29 9.17 19.17
CA PHE A 12 -15.03 9.26 17.74
C PHE A 12 -13.80 8.39 17.47
N GLY A 13 -14.03 7.13 17.11
CA GLY A 13 -13.01 6.28 16.52
C GLY A 13 -12.58 6.94 15.22
N GLY A 14 -11.53 7.75 15.28
CA GLY A 14 -10.84 8.19 14.08
C GLY A 14 -10.37 6.94 13.36
N PHE A 15 -10.90 6.69 12.16
CA PHE A 15 -10.36 5.69 11.25
C PHE A 15 -8.96 6.16 10.88
N ALA A 16 -7.94 5.70 11.61
CA ALA A 16 -6.56 5.90 11.23
C ALA A 16 -6.33 5.09 9.95
N ARG A 17 -6.27 5.77 8.81
CA ARG A 17 -5.90 5.14 7.54
C ARG A 17 -4.40 4.88 7.58
N ALA A 18 -3.97 3.64 7.39
CA ALA A 18 -2.56 3.34 7.27
C ALA A 18 -2.01 3.95 5.97
N ASP A 19 -0.98 4.78 6.06
CA ASP A 19 -0.32 5.37 4.87
C ASP A 19 0.58 4.34 4.16
N SER A 20 0.99 3.30 4.88
CA SER A 20 1.76 2.18 4.35
C SER A 20 1.56 0.90 5.15
N ILE A 21 1.76 -0.24 4.50
CA ILE A 21 1.70 -1.57 5.12
C ILE A 21 2.90 -2.41 4.66
N THR A 22 3.46 -3.21 5.55
CA THR A 22 4.50 -4.19 5.18
C THR A 22 3.83 -5.49 4.79
N ILE A 23 4.20 -6.05 3.64
CA ILE A 23 3.61 -7.28 3.08
C ILE A 23 4.62 -8.40 2.88
N GLY A 24 5.87 -8.19 3.31
CA GLY A 24 6.93 -9.15 3.10
C GLY A 24 8.30 -8.56 3.29
N GLN A 25 9.29 -9.33 2.84
CA GLN A 25 10.70 -8.99 2.89
C GLN A 25 11.45 -9.62 1.72
N VAL A 26 12.52 -8.96 1.30
CA VAL A 26 13.52 -9.52 0.41
C VAL A 26 14.84 -9.59 1.17
N GLN A 27 15.57 -10.68 0.99
CA GLN A 27 16.82 -10.98 1.69
C GLN A 27 17.86 -11.51 0.72
N PHE A 28 19.07 -10.96 0.77
CA PHE A 28 20.23 -11.57 0.14
C PHE A 28 20.81 -12.64 1.07
N LEU A 29 20.86 -13.88 0.61
CA LEU A 29 21.35 -15.01 1.41
C LEU A 29 22.87 -15.17 1.34
N GLY A 30 23.52 -14.50 0.39
CA GLY A 30 24.96 -14.58 0.16
C GLY A 30 25.31 -15.21 -1.18
N THR A 31 26.62 -15.30 -1.45
CA THR A 31 27.20 -15.98 -2.59
C THR A 31 28.07 -17.13 -2.10
N GLU A 32 27.79 -18.35 -2.56
CA GLU A 32 28.59 -19.53 -2.29
C GLU A 32 28.98 -20.21 -3.60
N GLN A 33 30.28 -20.49 -3.79
CA GLN A 33 30.81 -21.14 -4.99
C GLN A 33 30.40 -20.47 -6.32
N GLY A 34 30.25 -19.14 -6.31
CA GLY A 34 29.83 -18.37 -7.49
C GLY A 34 28.33 -18.41 -7.77
N VAL A 35 27.53 -18.95 -6.86
CA VAL A 35 26.07 -18.90 -6.90
C VAL A 35 25.55 -17.96 -5.83
N SER A 36 24.80 -16.95 -6.23
CA SER A 36 24.14 -15.99 -5.34
C SER A 36 22.69 -16.38 -5.14
N ALA A 37 22.18 -16.20 -3.93
CA ALA A 37 20.81 -16.54 -3.61
C ALA A 37 20.05 -15.35 -3.00
N PHE A 38 18.84 -15.12 -3.48
CA PHE A 38 17.95 -14.07 -2.99
C PHE A 38 16.60 -14.69 -2.64
N LYS A 39 16.16 -14.46 -1.41
CA LYS A 39 14.89 -14.95 -0.90
C LYS A 39 13.90 -13.80 -0.83
N VAL A 40 12.74 -13.98 -1.45
CA VAL A 40 11.61 -13.06 -1.34
C VAL A 40 10.50 -13.79 -0.61
N THR A 41 10.05 -13.23 0.51
CA THR A 41 8.92 -13.77 1.28
C THR A 41 7.82 -12.72 1.27
N LEU A 42 6.65 -13.09 0.77
CA LEU A 42 5.43 -12.28 0.83
C LEU A 42 4.45 -12.96 1.78
N ASP A 43 4.06 -12.24 2.82
CA ASP A 43 3.09 -12.70 3.79
C ASP A 43 2.23 -11.52 4.22
N THR A 44 0.93 -11.63 3.96
CA THR A 44 -0.05 -10.61 4.29
C THR A 44 -0.95 -11.04 5.45
N THR A 45 -0.64 -12.17 6.09
CA THR A 45 -1.40 -12.71 7.23
C THR A 45 -1.41 -11.69 8.36
N GLY A 46 -2.61 -11.35 8.86
CA GLY A 46 -2.79 -10.35 9.92
C GLY A 46 -2.62 -8.90 9.46
N VAL A 47 -2.26 -8.66 8.19
CA VAL A 47 -2.16 -7.31 7.60
C VAL A 47 -3.36 -7.04 6.70
N THR A 48 -3.75 -8.00 5.86
CA THR A 48 -4.91 -7.91 4.97
C THR A 48 -6.03 -8.85 5.41
N ALA A 49 -7.28 -8.53 5.03
CA ALA A 49 -8.43 -9.38 5.32
C ALA A 49 -8.40 -10.72 4.53
N GLY A 50 -7.62 -10.77 3.45
CA GLY A 50 -7.42 -11.99 2.66
C GLY A 50 -6.16 -11.92 1.79
N PRO A 51 -5.82 -13.02 1.10
CA PRO A 51 -4.68 -13.09 0.18
C PRO A 51 -4.66 -11.96 -0.85
N LEU A 52 -3.47 -11.45 -1.15
CA LEU A 52 -3.24 -10.56 -2.27
C LEU A 52 -2.73 -11.36 -3.46
N THR A 53 -3.24 -11.03 -4.65
CA THR A 53 -2.74 -11.59 -5.91
C THR A 53 -1.97 -10.53 -6.66
N PHE A 54 -0.78 -10.88 -7.14
CA PHE A 54 0.05 -10.05 -7.99
C PHE A 54 0.11 -10.70 -9.38
N THR A 55 0.13 -9.87 -10.40
CA THR A 55 0.30 -10.31 -11.80
C THR A 55 1.70 -10.85 -12.02
N ASP A 56 2.70 -10.19 -11.45
CA ASP A 56 4.11 -10.58 -11.57
C ASP A 56 4.94 -10.06 -10.40
N LEU A 57 6.03 -10.78 -10.14
CA LEU A 57 7.15 -10.34 -9.32
C LEU A 57 8.44 -10.49 -10.11
N PHE A 58 9.19 -9.40 -10.20
CA PHE A 58 10.47 -9.31 -10.88
C PHE A 58 11.58 -9.07 -9.86
N LEU A 59 12.67 -9.82 -9.98
CA LEU A 59 13.93 -9.50 -9.32
C LEU A 59 14.96 -9.11 -10.36
N SER A 60 15.54 -7.93 -10.21
CA SER A 60 16.61 -7.42 -11.08
C SER A 60 17.92 -7.26 -10.32
N VAL A 61 19.00 -7.80 -10.88
CA VAL A 61 20.36 -7.76 -10.34
C VAL A 61 21.31 -7.35 -11.46
N GLN A 62 22.04 -6.25 -11.26
CA GLN A 62 22.99 -5.69 -12.24
C GLN A 62 22.44 -5.60 -13.69
N GLY A 63 21.16 -5.24 -13.83
CA GLY A 63 20.51 -5.07 -15.14
C GLY A 63 19.95 -6.34 -15.78
N SER A 64 20.21 -7.53 -15.21
CA SER A 64 19.48 -8.75 -15.57
C SER A 64 18.25 -8.90 -14.70
N SER A 65 17.17 -9.49 -15.22
CA SER A 65 15.92 -9.65 -14.48
C SER A 65 15.33 -11.04 -14.67
N GLU A 66 14.73 -11.56 -13.61
CA GLU A 66 13.97 -12.79 -13.59
C GLU A 66 12.56 -12.52 -13.03
N GLU A 67 11.58 -13.28 -13.50
CA GLU A 67 10.17 -13.13 -13.13
C GLU A 67 9.58 -14.46 -12.65
N THR A 68 8.50 -14.39 -11.87
CA THR A 68 7.83 -15.59 -11.30
C THR A 68 6.46 -15.89 -11.90
N GLY A 69 5.91 -14.99 -12.73
CA GLY A 69 4.51 -15.06 -13.15
C GLY A 69 3.56 -14.57 -12.07
N SER A 70 2.28 -14.92 -12.22
CA SER A 70 1.24 -14.55 -11.25
C SER A 70 1.38 -15.33 -9.95
N ILE A 71 1.25 -14.60 -8.84
CA ILE A 71 1.48 -15.11 -7.49
C ILE A 71 0.36 -14.68 -6.55
N THR A 72 0.09 -15.49 -5.54
CA THR A 72 -0.91 -15.19 -4.49
C THR A 72 -0.28 -15.41 -3.11
N THR A 73 -0.51 -14.49 -2.17
CA THR A 73 0.08 -14.58 -0.82
C THR A 73 -0.63 -15.60 0.08
N PRO A 74 0.07 -16.21 1.06
CA PRO A 74 1.51 -16.11 1.31
C PRO A 74 2.34 -16.92 0.29
N ALA A 75 3.51 -16.40 -0.08
CA ALA A 75 4.41 -17.05 -1.03
C ALA A 75 5.88 -16.76 -0.71
N THR A 76 6.76 -17.71 -1.00
CA THR A 76 8.22 -17.54 -0.88
C THR A 76 8.89 -17.96 -2.17
N PHE A 77 9.78 -17.11 -2.67
CA PHE A 77 10.54 -17.31 -3.89
C PHE A 77 12.02 -17.31 -3.59
N LEU A 78 12.74 -18.19 -4.27
CA LEU A 78 14.20 -18.25 -4.25
C LEU A 78 14.70 -17.97 -5.66
N PHE A 79 15.41 -16.85 -5.80
CA PHE A 79 16.09 -16.49 -7.03
C PHE A 79 17.55 -16.83 -6.91
N LEU A 80 18.11 -17.40 -7.96
CA LEU A 80 19.50 -17.82 -8.01
C LEU A 80 20.23 -17.03 -9.10
N GLY A 81 21.44 -16.60 -8.79
CA GLY A 81 22.33 -15.93 -9.72
C GLY A 81 23.65 -16.68 -9.87
N GLY A 82 24.30 -16.55 -11.02
CA GLY A 82 25.57 -17.21 -11.32
C GLY A 82 25.54 -17.95 -12.64
N SER A 83 26.58 -18.75 -12.90
CA SER A 83 26.68 -19.50 -14.15
C SER A 83 25.54 -20.51 -14.25
N GLY A 84 24.76 -20.45 -15.34
CA GLY A 84 23.62 -21.33 -15.57
C GLY A 84 22.28 -20.83 -15.01
N PHE A 85 22.23 -19.65 -14.39
CA PHE A 85 21.00 -19.02 -13.90
C PHE A 85 20.64 -17.76 -14.70
N GLY A 86 19.40 -17.29 -14.54
CA GLY A 86 18.89 -16.09 -15.21
C GLY A 86 19.45 -14.78 -14.67
N LEU A 87 19.96 -14.80 -13.42
CA LEU A 87 20.59 -13.65 -12.78
C LEU A 87 22.12 -13.82 -12.72
N PRO A 88 22.88 -12.71 -12.71
CA PRO A 88 24.32 -12.76 -12.48
C PRO A 88 24.65 -13.08 -11.01
N ALA A 89 25.88 -13.54 -10.76
CA ALA A 89 26.40 -13.65 -9.40
C ALA A 89 26.79 -12.28 -8.82
N CYS A 90 26.58 -12.10 -7.52
CA CYS A 90 27.08 -10.98 -6.72
C CYS A 90 28.50 -11.28 -6.20
N PRO A 91 29.37 -10.26 -6.09
CA PRO A 91 29.09 -8.99 -5.40
C PRO A 91 28.32 -7.97 -6.23
N CYS A 92 27.30 -7.35 -5.64
CA CYS A 92 26.43 -6.38 -6.28
C CYS A 92 26.11 -5.23 -5.32
N ASP A 93 26.03 -4.02 -5.87
CA ASP A 93 25.79 -2.80 -5.08
C ASP A 93 24.31 -2.60 -4.77
N SER A 94 23.42 -3.20 -5.56
CA SER A 94 21.98 -3.14 -5.31
C SER A 94 21.23 -4.24 -6.04
N ILE A 95 20.05 -4.56 -5.51
CA ILE A 95 19.04 -5.35 -6.18
C ILE A 95 17.72 -4.59 -6.21
N THR A 96 16.93 -4.77 -7.26
CA THR A 96 15.62 -4.13 -7.38
C THR A 96 14.56 -5.20 -7.52
N LEU A 97 13.57 -5.16 -6.63
CA LEU A 97 12.38 -5.98 -6.66
C LEU A 97 11.22 -5.13 -7.17
N LYS A 98 10.49 -5.62 -8.16
CA LYS A 98 9.28 -4.97 -8.66
C LYS A 98 8.09 -5.90 -8.52
N LEU A 99 7.03 -5.38 -7.90
CA LEU A 99 5.80 -6.12 -7.65
C LEU A 99 4.64 -5.48 -8.41
N VAL A 100 4.01 -6.24 -9.31
CA VAL A 100 2.95 -5.75 -10.19
C VAL A 100 1.61 -6.24 -9.67
N LEU A 101 0.84 -5.33 -9.06
CA LEU A 101 -0.47 -5.63 -8.47
C LEU A 101 -1.55 -5.87 -9.53
N SER A 102 -1.46 -5.18 -10.67
CA SER A 102 -2.38 -5.33 -11.79
C SER A 102 -1.64 -5.12 -13.10
N SER A 103 -1.92 -5.97 -14.09
CA SER A 103 -1.46 -5.82 -15.48
C SER A 103 -1.78 -4.46 -16.10
N SER A 104 -2.81 -3.78 -15.61
CA SER A 104 -3.23 -2.46 -16.08
C SER A 104 -2.48 -1.29 -15.43
N ASN A 105 -1.57 -1.55 -14.49
CA ASN A 105 -0.89 -0.56 -13.65
C ASN A 105 -1.85 0.43 -12.96
N ARG A 106 -3.10 0.02 -12.77
CA ARG A 106 -4.10 0.78 -12.02
C ARG A 106 -3.96 0.48 -10.53
N PRO A 107 -4.28 1.46 -9.66
CA PRO A 107 -4.39 1.19 -8.24
C PRO A 107 -5.43 0.09 -7.99
N ILE A 108 -5.14 -0.80 -7.04
CA ILE A 108 -6.10 -1.78 -6.56
C ILE A 108 -6.49 -1.44 -5.12
N THR A 109 -7.76 -1.64 -4.81
CA THR A 109 -8.30 -1.42 -3.46
C THR A 109 -8.64 -2.77 -2.84
N PHE A 110 -8.17 -2.99 -1.63
CA PHE A 110 -8.43 -4.19 -0.84
C PHE A 110 -8.65 -3.83 0.62
N THR A 111 -9.17 -4.79 1.39
CA THR A 111 -9.49 -4.60 2.80
C THR A 111 -8.32 -5.05 3.68
N LEU A 112 -7.94 -4.22 4.65
CA LEU A 112 -6.97 -4.56 5.69
C LEU A 112 -7.59 -5.47 6.75
N ALA A 113 -6.77 -6.10 7.58
CA ALA A 113 -7.23 -6.98 8.65
C ALA A 113 -8.14 -6.28 9.68
N ASP A 114 -8.01 -4.95 9.82
CA ASP A 114 -8.86 -4.11 10.68
C ASP A 114 -10.19 -3.70 10.02
N GLY A 115 -10.45 -4.13 8.78
CA GLY A 115 -11.65 -3.80 8.02
C GLY A 115 -11.57 -2.49 7.24
N SER A 116 -10.49 -1.71 7.36
CA SER A 116 -10.30 -0.48 6.57
C SER A 116 -9.95 -0.77 5.11
N LEU A 117 -10.24 0.19 4.22
CA LEU A 117 -9.88 0.09 2.80
C LEU A 117 -8.49 0.67 2.56
N PHE A 118 -7.68 -0.06 1.79
CA PHE A 118 -6.35 0.35 1.38
C PHE A 118 -6.23 0.28 -0.14
N THR A 119 -5.85 1.40 -0.75
CA THR A 119 -5.65 1.53 -2.20
C THR A 119 -4.16 1.64 -2.48
N ALA A 120 -3.60 0.75 -3.28
CA ALA A 120 -2.17 0.70 -3.58
C ALA A 120 -1.90 0.55 -5.08
N LYS A 121 -0.74 1.02 -5.55
CA LYS A 121 -0.26 0.83 -6.94
C LYS A 121 1.03 0.00 -6.95
N ALA A 122 1.41 -0.50 -8.13
CA ALA A 122 2.66 -1.20 -8.41
C ALA A 122 3.85 -0.66 -7.61
N ILE A 123 4.63 -1.58 -7.03
CA ILE A 123 5.74 -1.25 -6.13
C ILE A 123 7.07 -1.48 -6.85
N ASN A 124 8.00 -0.54 -6.69
CA ASN A 124 9.42 -0.79 -6.94
C ASN A 124 10.15 -0.63 -5.61
N ILE A 125 10.86 -1.66 -5.20
CA ILE A 125 11.71 -1.68 -4.00
C ILE A 125 13.13 -1.90 -4.47
N SER A 126 14.07 -1.10 -3.97
CA SER A 126 15.49 -1.32 -4.21
C SER A 126 16.19 -1.54 -2.88
N ILE A 127 16.98 -2.61 -2.79
CA ILE A 127 17.93 -2.80 -1.70
C ILE A 127 19.26 -2.28 -2.21
N LEU A 128 19.87 -1.39 -1.44
CA LEU A 128 21.22 -0.91 -1.69
C LEU A 128 22.18 -1.60 -0.72
N GLY A 129 23.37 -1.93 -1.19
CA GLY A 129 24.48 -2.42 -0.39
C GLY A 129 24.83 -1.38 0.67
N THR A 130 24.97 -1.84 1.91
CA THR A 130 25.15 -0.95 3.07
C THR A 130 26.54 -1.03 3.68
N ASP A 131 27.43 -1.85 3.11
CA ASP A 131 28.78 -2.00 3.62
C ASP A 131 29.73 -0.87 3.19
N VAL A 132 30.95 -0.89 3.74
CA VAL A 132 32.01 0.10 3.46
C VAL A 132 32.46 0.09 1.99
N SER A 133 32.20 -1.00 1.26
CA SER A 133 32.41 -1.12 -0.19
C SER A 133 31.17 -0.75 -1.01
N GLY A 134 30.03 -0.47 -0.39
CA GLY A 134 28.75 -0.24 -1.05
C GLY A 134 28.08 -1.50 -1.61
N GLN A 135 28.51 -2.69 -1.16
CA GLN A 135 28.05 -4.00 -1.63
C GLN A 135 27.05 -4.63 -0.66
N LEU A 136 26.22 -5.52 -1.21
CA LEU A 136 25.28 -6.34 -0.43
C LEU A 136 26.03 -7.46 0.31
N GLN A 137 25.70 -7.63 1.59
CA GLN A 137 26.23 -8.70 2.43
C GLN A 137 25.21 -9.79 2.69
N ALA A 138 25.71 -11.01 2.91
CA ALA A 138 24.86 -12.14 3.29
C ALA A 138 24.07 -11.79 4.56
N GLY A 139 22.75 -11.86 4.48
CA GLY A 139 21.84 -11.48 5.55
C GLY A 139 21.14 -10.13 5.34
N ASP A 140 21.65 -9.28 4.45
CA ASP A 140 21.03 -7.99 4.13
C ASP A 140 19.57 -8.18 3.69
N SER A 141 18.67 -7.38 4.26
CA SER A 141 17.24 -7.50 4.00
C SER A 141 16.55 -6.15 3.96
N ALA A 142 15.44 -6.10 3.23
CA ALA A 142 14.57 -4.95 3.15
C ALA A 142 13.10 -5.37 3.23
N ALA A 143 12.30 -4.57 3.93
CA ALA A 143 10.86 -4.76 3.99
C ALA A 143 10.21 -4.40 2.65
N ILE A 144 9.22 -5.20 2.23
CA ILE A 144 8.39 -4.95 1.07
C ILE A 144 7.17 -4.18 1.56
N VAL A 145 7.13 -2.87 1.26
CA VAL A 145 6.13 -1.96 1.78
C VAL A 145 5.22 -1.48 0.64
N LEU A 146 3.91 -1.66 0.84
CA LEU A 146 2.88 -1.01 0.02
C LEU A 146 2.59 0.37 0.61
N THR A 147 2.63 1.40 -0.23
CA THR A 147 2.20 2.74 0.14
C THR A 147 0.81 3.00 -0.40
N SER A 148 -0.02 3.67 0.39
CA SER A 148 -1.35 4.04 -0.04
C SER A 148 -1.26 5.13 -1.12
N VAL A 149 -2.09 5.03 -2.14
CA VAL A 149 -2.28 6.10 -3.12
C VAL A 149 -3.66 6.71 -2.88
N SER A 150 -3.71 8.04 -2.78
CA SER A 150 -4.98 8.76 -2.74
C SER A 150 -5.68 8.57 -4.09
N GLU A 151 -6.86 7.94 -4.09
CA GLU A 151 -7.77 8.08 -5.22
C GLU A 151 -8.14 9.56 -5.35
N PRO A 152 -8.23 10.14 -6.56
CA PRO A 152 -8.83 11.44 -6.74
C PRO A 152 -10.26 11.34 -6.24
N ALA A 153 -10.50 11.90 -5.05
CA ALA A 153 -11.80 11.89 -4.42
C ALA A 153 -12.81 12.43 -5.41
N THR A 154 -13.81 11.60 -5.75
CA THR A 154 -15.06 12.11 -6.27
C THR A 154 -15.60 13.03 -5.18
N VAL A 155 -15.47 14.34 -5.41
CA VAL A 155 -16.03 15.37 -4.55
C VAL A 155 -17.50 15.01 -4.34
N LEU A 156 -17.84 14.61 -3.12
CA LEU A 156 -19.22 14.49 -2.68
C LEU A 156 -19.85 15.87 -2.82
N LEU A 157 -20.52 16.10 -3.95
CA LEU A 157 -21.50 17.15 -4.13
C LEU A 157 -22.58 16.90 -3.08
N LEU A 158 -22.38 17.46 -1.89
CA LEU A 158 -23.41 17.64 -0.89
C LEU A 158 -24.45 18.59 -1.49
N ALA A 159 -25.40 17.98 -2.19
CA ALA A 159 -26.67 18.57 -2.55
C ALA A 159 -27.40 18.95 -1.26
N THR A 160 -27.11 20.14 -0.72
CA THR A 160 -28.02 20.78 0.22
C THR A 160 -29.20 21.34 -0.57
N GLY A 161 -30.17 20.46 -0.84
CA GLY A 161 -31.52 20.88 -1.12
C GLY A 161 -32.09 21.52 0.15
N LEU A 162 -32.35 22.83 0.10
CA LEU A 162 -33.15 23.53 1.10
C LEU A 162 -34.59 23.61 0.61
N PRO A 163 -35.59 23.12 1.38
CA PRO A 163 -36.99 23.25 1.04
C PRO A 163 -37.53 24.66 1.38
N LEU A 164 -38.47 25.10 0.54
CA LEU A 164 -39.45 26.20 0.67
C LEU A 164 -39.72 26.75 2.09
N VAL A 165 -39.71 28.08 2.25
CA VAL A 165 -40.67 28.79 3.12
C VAL A 165 -41.10 30.12 2.50
N THR A 166 -42.36 30.20 2.09
CA THR A 166 -43.07 31.44 1.72
C THR A 166 -43.32 32.32 2.94
N ARG A 167 -43.10 33.64 2.85
CA ARG A 167 -43.75 34.61 3.75
C ARG A 167 -44.34 35.77 2.95
N ARG A 168 -45.68 35.80 2.90
CA ARG A 168 -46.47 37.00 2.63
C ARG A 168 -46.15 38.05 3.69
N VAL A 169 -45.86 39.28 3.28
CA VAL A 169 -45.98 40.45 4.15
C VAL A 169 -47.11 41.32 3.60
N LEU A 170 -48.25 41.24 4.27
CA LEU A 170 -49.31 42.24 4.22
C LEU A 170 -48.80 43.48 4.96
N SER A 171 -48.82 44.64 4.31
CA SER A 171 -48.87 45.92 5.02
C SER A 171 -49.94 46.78 4.37
N ALA A 172 -51.05 46.93 5.08
CA ALA A 172 -52.16 47.81 4.75
C ALA A 172 -52.22 48.99 5.73
N ARG A 173 -52.81 50.10 5.25
CA ARG A 173 -53.29 51.35 5.91
C ARG A 173 -52.32 52.54 5.88
N ARG A 174 -52.74 53.78 5.58
CA ARG A 174 -54.08 54.46 5.55
C ARG A 174 -53.98 55.75 4.68
N ARG A 175 -54.90 56.00 3.72
CA ARG A 175 -56.05 56.98 3.72
C ARG A 175 -55.70 58.49 3.73
N THR A 176 -55.83 59.19 2.58
CA THR A 176 -56.94 60.12 2.09
C THR A 176 -56.86 61.56 2.64
N PRO A 177 -57.59 62.58 2.12
CA PRO A 177 -58.31 62.79 0.84
C PRO A 177 -57.65 63.97 0.05
N GLN A 178 -58.05 64.46 -1.13
CA GLN A 178 -59.36 64.86 -1.67
C GLN A 178 -59.21 65.03 -3.19
#